data_AF-A0A9E2AGH7-F1
#
_entry.id   AF-A0A9E2AGH7-F1
#
_cell.length_a   1.000
_cell.length_b   1.000
_cell.length_c   1.000
_cell.angle_alpha   90.00
_cell.angle_beta   90.00
_cell.angle_gamma   90.00
#
_symmetry.space_group_name_H-M   'P 1'
#
loop_
_entity.id
_entity.type
_entity.pdbx_description
1 polymer ?
#
loop_
_entity_poly.entity_id
_entity_poly.type
_entity_poly.pdbx_seq_one_letter_code
_entity_poly.pdbx_strand_id
1 'polypeptide(L)' 'MNRQKGGYQENYSAPQLPKGLFKDNRTAGFALYSMHCASCHGMDGIGKDNLAPPLLDSENVSESKDRLIALTLNGV' A
#
# COMPACT_ATOMS: atom_id res chain seq x y z
N MET A 1 -29.95 -11.87 22.39
CA MET A 1 -29.28 -12.12 21.09
C MET A 1 -27.83 -11.66 21.18
N ASN A 2 -26.87 -12.58 21.14
CA ASN A 2 -25.44 -12.27 21.29
C ASN A 2 -24.79 -12.05 19.91
N ARG A 3 -24.37 -10.81 19.62
CA ARG A 3 -23.52 -10.50 18.46
C ARG A 3 -22.11 -11.04 18.73
N GLN A 4 -21.76 -12.11 18.03
CA GLN A 4 -20.40 -12.64 17.97
C GLN A 4 -19.50 -11.57 17.31
N LYS A 5 -18.58 -11.00 18.08
CA LYS A 5 -17.51 -10.13 17.58
C LYS A 5 -16.45 -11.03 16.93
N GLY A 6 -16.33 -10.97 15.60
CA GLY A 6 -15.24 -11.62 14.87
C GLY A 6 -13.90 -11.12 15.38
N GLY A 7 -13.06 -12.04 15.85
CA GLY A 7 -11.76 -11.74 16.45
C GLY A 7 -10.70 -11.41 15.42
N TYR A 8 -10.03 -10.28 15.61
CA TYR A 8 -8.72 -10.02 15.02
C TYR A 8 -7.71 -10.93 15.74
N GLN A 9 -6.94 -11.73 15.02
CA GLN A 9 -6.00 -12.68 15.62
C GLN A 9 -4.88 -11.91 16.34
N GLU A 10 -4.58 -12.28 17.59
CA GLU A 10 -3.63 -11.62 18.52
C GLU A 10 -2.14 -11.69 18.09
N ASN A 11 -1.86 -12.25 16.91
CA ASN A 11 -0.51 -12.54 16.41
C ASN A 11 -0.09 -11.69 15.19
N TYR A 12 -0.90 -10.71 14.77
CA TYR A 12 -0.49 -9.71 13.78
C TYR A 12 0.36 -8.63 14.44
N SER A 13 1.66 -8.88 14.55
CA SER A 13 2.61 -7.79 14.80
C SER A 13 2.69 -6.93 13.55
N ALA A 14 2.30 -5.66 13.65
CA ALA A 14 2.55 -4.70 12.59
C ALA A 14 4.05 -4.77 12.21
N PRO A 15 4.41 -4.82 10.91
CA PRO A 15 5.79 -4.73 10.48
C PRO A 15 6.43 -3.53 11.16
N GLN A 16 7.45 -3.77 11.98
CA GLN A 16 8.13 -2.71 12.68
C GLN A 16 8.87 -1.88 11.64
N LEU A 17 8.43 -0.63 11.43
CA LEU A 17 9.10 0.28 10.53
C LEU A 17 10.56 0.43 10.96
N PRO A 18 11.54 0.22 10.06
CA PRO A 18 12.93 0.32 10.43
C PRO A 18 13.23 1.72 10.98
N LYS A 19 13.73 1.78 12.21
CA LYS A 19 13.88 3.01 13.01
C LYS A 19 14.87 4.03 12.42
N GLY A 20 15.56 3.75 11.31
CA GLY A 20 16.62 4.63 10.80
C GLY A 20 17.07 4.44 9.36
N LEU A 21 16.20 4.09 8.39
CA LEU A 21 16.67 3.76 7.03
C LEU A 21 16.33 4.77 5.92
N PHE A 22 15.49 5.77 6.20
CA PHE A 22 15.01 6.66 5.15
C PHE A 22 15.28 8.13 5.47
N LYS A 23 15.90 8.84 4.52
CA LYS A 23 16.22 10.27 4.65
C LYS A 23 14.96 11.15 4.64
N ASP A 24 13.92 10.71 3.94
CA ASP A 24 12.63 11.39 3.84
C ASP A 24 11.49 10.40 3.48
N ASN A 25 10.25 10.90 3.50
CA ASN A 25 9.06 10.11 3.16
C ASN A 25 9.05 9.61 1.71
N ARG A 26 9.69 10.33 0.78
CA ARG A 26 9.76 9.91 -0.62
C ARG A 26 10.68 8.70 -0.76
N THR A 27 11.82 8.71 -0.09
CA THR A 27 12.80 7.63 -0.06
C THR A 27 12.22 6.41 0.63
N ALA A 28 11.52 6.60 1.76
CA ALA A 28 10.78 5.54 2.44
C ALA A 28 9.69 4.93 1.56
N GLY A 29 8.88 5.79 0.95
CA GLY A 29 7.81 5.38 0.04
C GLY A 29 8.34 4.61 -1.17
N PHE A 30 9.44 5.07 -1.77
CA PHE A 30 10.04 4.40 -2.93
C PHE A 30 10.60 3.01 -2.59
N ALA A 31 11.22 2.83 -1.42
CA ALA A 31 11.67 1.52 -0.98
C ALA A 31 10.51 0.55 -0.78
N LEU A 32 9.44 0.99 -0.11
CA LEU A 32 8.22 0.19 0.07
C LEU A 32 7.56 -0.13 -1.29
N TYR A 33 7.45 0.86 -2.16
CA TYR A 33 6.92 0.72 -3.51
C TYR A 33 7.69 -0.32 -4.32
N SER A 34 9.01 -0.24 -4.31
CA SER A 34 9.90 -1.16 -5.03
C SER A 34 9.73 -2.61 -4.55
N MET A 35 9.53 -2.80 -3.24
CA MET A 35 9.38 -4.13 -2.64
C MET A 35 7.99 -4.74 -2.82
N HIS A 36 6.93 -3.92 -2.82
CA HIS A 36 5.55 -4.42 -2.67
C HIS A 36 4.62 -4.07 -3.84
N CYS A 37 4.93 -3.05 -4.63
CA CYS A 37 4.02 -2.51 -5.64
C CYS A 37 4.57 -2.71 -7.06
N ALA A 38 5.89 -2.53 -7.23
CA ALA A 38 6.54 -2.48 -8.54
C ALA A 38 6.46 -3.80 -9.33
N SER A 39 6.26 -4.94 -8.67
CA SER A 39 6.09 -6.24 -9.33
C SER A 39 4.87 -6.28 -10.26
N CYS A 40 3.84 -5.49 -9.96
CA CYS A 40 2.62 -5.40 -10.76
C CYS A 40 2.53 -4.06 -11.48
N HIS A 41 2.78 -2.95 -10.77
CA HIS A 41 2.59 -1.59 -11.29
C HIS A 41 3.79 -1.02 -12.05
N GLY A 42 4.87 -1.79 -12.19
CA GLY A 42 6.11 -1.34 -12.85
C GLY A 42 7.01 -0.52 -11.92
N MET A 43 8.28 -0.39 -12.27
CA MET A 43 9.23 0.43 -11.48
C MET A 43 9.01 1.94 -11.68
N ASP A 44 8.45 2.30 -12.83
CA ASP A 44 8.08 3.65 -13.25
C ASP A 44 6.63 4.01 -12.89
N GLY A 45 5.84 3.05 -12.39
CA GLY A 45 4.46 3.27 -11.98
C GLY A 45 3.45 3.48 -13.10
N ILE A 46 3.82 3.20 -14.35
CA ILE A 46 2.91 3.30 -15.50
C ILE A 46 1.95 2.12 -15.60
N GLY A 47 2.15 1.08 -14.79
CA GLY A 47 1.34 -0.13 -14.84
C GLY A 47 1.72 -1.06 -16.00
N LYS A 48 0.93 -2.10 -16.19
CA LYS A 48 1.05 -3.05 -17.29
C LYS A 48 -0.33 -3.49 -17.74
N ASP A 49 -0.53 -3.45 -19.05
CA ASP A 49 -1.78 -3.87 -19.69
C ASP A 49 -2.23 -5.25 -19.20
N ASN A 50 -3.52 -5.34 -18.85
CA ASN A 50 -4.17 -6.55 -18.34
C ASN A 50 -3.56 -7.15 -17.05
N LEU A 51 -2.71 -6.39 -16.33
CA LEU A 51 -2.14 -6.82 -15.05
C LEU A 51 -2.41 -5.82 -13.94
N ALA A 52 -2.00 -4.55 -14.13
CA ALA A 52 -2.17 -3.52 -13.11
C ALA A 52 -2.24 -2.12 -13.73
N PRO A 53 -3.18 -1.27 -13.28
CA PRO A 53 -3.31 0.09 -13.81
C PRO A 53 -2.11 0.98 -13.41
N PRO A 54 -1.92 2.13 -14.08
CA PRO A 54 -0.94 3.13 -13.65
C PRO A 54 -1.24 3.63 -12.24
N LEU A 55 -0.19 3.83 -11.45
CA LEU A 55 -0.24 4.58 -10.19
C LEU A 55 0.28 6.00 -10.38
N LEU A 56 1.16 6.22 -11.35
CA LEU A 56 1.58 7.55 -11.75
C LEU A 56 0.36 8.34 -12.26
N ASP A 57 0.17 9.54 -11.70
CA ASP A 57 -0.92 10.47 -12.03
C ASP A 57 -2.35 9.89 -11.94
N SER A 58 -2.54 8.77 -11.23
CA SER A 58 -3.87 8.17 -11.08
C SER A 58 -4.68 8.79 -9.94
N GLU A 59 -5.99 8.85 -10.14
CA GLU A 59 -6.96 9.32 -9.12
C GLU A 59 -6.88 8.49 -7.82
N ASN A 60 -6.47 7.22 -7.92
CA ASN A 60 -6.28 6.33 -6.79
C ASN A 60 -5.20 6.81 -5.82
N VAL A 61 -4.21 7.56 -6.31
CA VAL A 61 -3.11 8.09 -5.51
C VAL A 61 -3.31 9.58 -5.19
N SER A 62 -3.88 10.35 -6.13
CA SER A 62 -3.91 11.82 -6.05
C SER A 62 -5.12 12.42 -5.32
N GLU A 63 -6.25 11.71 -5.25
CA GLU A 63 -7.52 12.28 -4.78
C GLU A 63 -7.64 12.35 -3.23
N SER A 64 -7.36 11.26 -2.52
CA SER A 64 -7.53 11.18 -1.05
C SER A 64 -6.58 10.17 -0.42
N LYS A 65 -5.88 10.60 0.64
CA LYS A 65 -5.02 9.71 1.43
C LYS A 65 -5.82 8.59 2.11
N ASP A 66 -7.03 8.89 2.59
CA ASP A 66 -7.87 7.89 3.25
C ASP A 66 -8.31 6.81 2.26
N ARG A 67 -8.64 7.22 1.03
CA ARG A 67 -8.96 6.29 -0.05
C ARG A 67 -7.76 5.42 -0.42
N LEU A 68 -6.57 6.01 -0.57
CA LEU A 68 -5.34 5.27 -0.85
C LEU A 68 -5.00 4.27 0.26
N ILE A 69 -5.16 4.66 1.52
CA ILE A 69 -4.98 3.75 2.66
C ILE A 69 -6.00 2.61 2.59
N ALA A 70 -7.27 2.90 2.33
CA ALA A 70 -8.30 1.88 2.21
C ALA A 70 -8.03 0.89 1.06
N LEU A 71 -7.62 1.38 -0.12
CA LEU A 71 -7.24 0.53 -1.25
C LEU A 71 -6.04 -0.36 -0.93
N THR A 72 -5.05 0.17 -0.21
CA THR A 72 -3.87 -0.60 0.19
C THR A 72 -4.21 -1.73 1.15
N LEU A 73 -5.15 -1.48 2.07
CA LEU A 73 -5.52 -2.44 3.12
C LEU A 73 -6.55 -3.47 2.66
N ASN A 74 -7.42 -3.13 1.71
CA ASN A 74 -8.57 -3.95 1.34
C ASN A 74 -8.55 -4.42 -0.12
N GLY A 75 -7.64 -3.88 -0.94
CA GLY A 75 -7.68 -4.08 -2.39
C GLY A 75 -8.76 -3.22 -3.07
N VAL A 76 -8.89 -3.43 -4.38
CA VAL A 76 -9.95 -2.88 -5.25
C VAL A 76 -11.11 -3.86 -5.37
#